data_AF-A0ABD4W9X9-F1
#
_entry.id   AF-A0ABD4W9X9-F1
#
_cell.length_a   1.000
_cell.length_b   1.000
_cell.length_c   1.000
_cell.angle_alpha   90.00
_cell.angle_beta   90.00
_cell.angle_gamma   90.00
#
_symmetry.space_group_name_H-M   'P 1'
#
loop_
_entity.id
_entity.type
_entity.pdbx_description
1 polymer ?
#
loop_
_entity_poly.entity_id
_entity_poly.type
_entity_poly.pdbx_seq_one_letter_code
_entity_poly.pdbx_strand_id
1 'polypeptide(L)'
;SVTLYDGEGFTVIKTGTLIFVKFSGTIGAGSWDAKQCKYVLPREYWPPVEVNGMCCVSNGQTARTLIVQANGVIRIANFGSTGSSQQCAGTVTYPIR
;
A
#
# COMPACT_ATOMS: atom_id res chain seq x y z
N SER A 1 -17.52 6.76 -6.75
CA SER A 1 -16.20 6.72 -6.08
C SER A 1 -15.40 7.93 -6.53
N VAL A 2 -14.36 8.31 -5.77
CA VAL A 2 -13.46 9.42 -6.10
C VAL A 2 -12.01 8.91 -6.04
N THR A 3 -11.25 9.09 -7.12
CA THR A 3 -9.80 8.82 -7.11
C THR A 3 -9.11 9.98 -6.41
N LEU A 4 -8.47 9.69 -5.27
CA LEU A 4 -7.73 10.66 -4.48
C LEU A 4 -6.28 10.79 -4.95
N TYR A 5 -5.71 9.70 -5.45
CA TYR A 5 -4.35 9.65 -5.97
C TYR A 5 -4.19 8.50 -6.96
N ASP A 6 -3.43 8.73 -8.04
CA ASP A 6 -3.00 7.70 -8.98
C ASP A 6 -1.61 8.05 -9.51
N GLY A 7 -0.58 7.37 -9.00
CA GLY A 7 0.80 7.72 -9.30
C GLY A 7 1.82 6.82 -8.62
N GLU A 8 2.98 6.67 -9.25
CA GLU A 8 4.11 5.88 -8.72
C GLU A 8 3.74 4.42 -8.34
N GLY A 9 2.74 3.87 -9.00
CA GLY A 9 2.23 2.52 -8.73
C GLY A 9 1.21 2.44 -7.60
N PHE A 10 0.88 3.54 -6.93
CA PHE A 10 -0.22 3.58 -5.96
C PHE A 10 -1.49 4.14 -6.59
N THR A 11 -2.62 3.55 -6.25
CA THR A 11 -3.95 4.09 -6.55
C THR A 11 -4.75 4.15 -5.25
N VAL A 12 -5.32 5.31 -4.94
CA VAL A 12 -6.11 5.56 -3.73
C VAL A 12 -7.51 6.02 -4.15
N ILE A 13 -8.54 5.28 -3.73
CA ILE A 13 -9.93 5.54 -4.12
C ILE A 13 -10.79 5.61 -2.86
N LYS A 14 -11.57 6.68 -2.72
CA LYS A 14 -12.67 6.76 -1.76
C LYS A 14 -13.95 6.26 -2.40
N THR A 15 -14.67 5.37 -1.73
CA THR A 15 -16.00 4.95 -2.16
C THR A 15 -16.92 4.80 -0.96
N GLY A 16 -17.96 5.64 -0.88
CA GLY A 16 -18.78 5.76 0.32
C GLY A 16 -17.92 6.05 1.56
N THR A 17 -18.02 5.16 2.54
CA THR A 17 -17.27 5.13 3.81
C THR A 17 -16.06 4.20 3.79
N LEU A 18 -15.58 3.82 2.60
CA LEU A 18 -14.39 2.98 2.44
C LEU A 18 -13.28 3.73 1.72
N ILE A 19 -12.05 3.46 2.14
CA ILE A 19 -10.84 3.78 1.39
C ILE A 19 -10.25 2.49 0.84
N PHE A 20 -9.99 2.50 -0.46
CA PHE A 20 -9.30 1.45 -1.19
C PHE A 20 -7.92 1.96 -1.58
N VAL A 21 -6.88 1.21 -1.22
CA VAL A 21 -5.50 1.47 -1.65
C VAL A 21 -5.00 0.25 -2.41
N LYS A 22 -4.48 0.48 -3.61
CA LYS A 22 -3.80 -0.52 -4.44
C LYS A 22 -2.35 -0.10 -4.60
N PHE A 23 -1.46 -1.09 -4.63
CA PHE A 23 -0.13 -0.93 -5.21
C PHE A 23 0.02 -1.89 -6.41
N SER A 24 0.66 -1.42 -7.47
CA SER A 24 1.17 -2.24 -8.56
C SER A 24 2.44 -1.62 -9.12
N GLY A 25 3.56 -2.33 -9.00
CA GLY A 25 4.87 -1.83 -9.41
C GLY A 25 6.01 -2.62 -8.79
N THR A 26 7.20 -2.03 -8.76
CA THR A 26 8.40 -2.62 -8.18
C THR A 26 8.89 -1.83 -6.96
N ILE A 27 9.59 -2.52 -6.07
CA ILE A 27 10.41 -1.95 -5.00
C ILE A 27 11.80 -2.61 -5.04
N GLY A 28 12.74 -2.13 -4.23
CA GLY A 28 14.08 -2.71 -4.17
C GLY A 28 14.12 -4.15 -3.62
N ALA A 29 15.25 -4.81 -3.85
CA ALA A 29 15.47 -6.23 -3.52
C ALA A 29 16.09 -6.47 -2.12
N GLY A 30 16.43 -5.42 -1.38
CA GLY A 30 16.88 -5.53 0.00
C GLY A 30 15.75 -5.97 0.94
N SER A 31 16.09 -6.69 2.01
CA SER A 31 15.10 -7.28 2.93
C SER A 31 14.18 -6.30 3.66
N TRP A 32 14.55 -5.02 3.64
CA TRP A 32 13.82 -3.91 4.26
C TRP A 32 13.55 -2.77 3.30
N ASP A 33 13.76 -2.99 1.99
CA ASP A 33 13.43 -1.98 1.00
C ASP A 33 11.93 -1.67 1.04
N ALA A 34 11.65 -0.38 0.97
CA ALA A 34 10.30 0.14 1.05
C ALA A 34 10.12 1.27 0.05
N LYS A 35 8.88 1.45 -0.39
CA LYS A 35 8.44 2.60 -1.17
C LYS A 35 7.28 3.25 -0.46
N GLN A 36 7.41 4.55 -0.20
CA GLN A 36 6.36 5.36 0.37
C GLN A 36 5.59 6.06 -0.76
N CYS A 37 4.26 6.14 -0.61
CA CYS A 37 3.42 6.95 -1.48
C CYS A 37 3.68 8.44 -1.19
N LYS A 38 3.79 9.27 -2.23
CA LYS A 38 3.86 10.73 -2.08
C LYS A 38 2.59 11.33 -1.49
N TYR A 39 1.44 10.71 -1.75
CA TYR A 39 0.17 11.14 -1.19
C TYR A 39 0.00 10.62 0.23
N VAL A 40 -0.21 11.54 1.16
CA VAL A 40 -0.63 11.27 2.53
C VAL A 40 -2.12 11.54 2.62
N LEU A 41 -2.87 10.62 3.22
CA LEU A 41 -4.32 10.79 3.37
C LEU A 41 -4.63 12.01 4.24
N PRO A 42 -5.63 12.82 3.86
CA PRO A 42 -6.27 13.79 4.75
C PRO A 42 -6.77 13.11 6.03
N ARG A 43 -6.81 13.87 7.14
CA ARG A 43 -7.08 13.32 8.48
C ARG A 43 -8.43 12.62 8.58
N GLU A 44 -9.44 13.11 7.86
CA GLU A 44 -10.77 12.52 7.76
C GLU A 44 -10.79 11.12 7.11
N TYR A 45 -9.70 10.72 6.44
CA TYR A 45 -9.59 9.42 5.78
C TYR A 45 -8.56 8.50 6.44
N TRP A 46 -8.02 8.87 7.60
CA TRP A 46 -7.08 8.02 8.32
C TRP A 46 -7.77 6.74 8.80
N PRO A 47 -7.12 5.58 8.66
CA PRO A 47 -7.66 4.37 9.26
C PRO A 47 -7.60 4.49 10.80
N PRO A 48 -8.54 3.87 11.54
CA PRO A 48 -8.57 3.94 13.00
C PRO A 48 -7.39 3.21 13.66
N VAL A 49 -6.77 2.26 12.94
CA VAL A 49 -5.57 1.51 13.31
C VAL A 49 -4.71 1.33 12.07
N GLU A 50 -3.43 0.97 12.22
CA GLU A 50 -2.63 0.56 11.04
C GLU A 50 -3.29 -0.66 10.37
N VAL A 51 -3.47 -0.59 9.06
CA VAL A 51 -4.04 -1.68 8.25
C VAL A 51 -3.02 -2.14 7.22
N ASN A 52 -2.99 -3.44 6.97
CA ASN A 52 -2.03 -4.06 6.08
C ASN A 52 -2.70 -5.06 5.12
N GLY A 53 -2.07 -5.24 3.96
CA GLY A 53 -2.48 -6.19 2.93
C GLY A 53 -1.26 -6.82 2.27
N MET A 54 -1.30 -8.13 2.06
CA MET A 54 -0.22 -8.86 1.39
C MET A 54 -0.16 -8.48 -0.09
N CYS A 55 1.05 -8.33 -0.62
CA CYS A 55 1.30 -8.12 -2.04
C CYS A 55 1.98 -9.36 -2.63
N CYS A 56 1.44 -9.86 -3.73
CA CYS A 56 2.05 -10.95 -4.48
C CYS A 56 3.08 -10.39 -5.46
N VAL A 57 4.27 -10.96 -5.45
CA VAL A 57 5.33 -10.70 -6.43
C VAL A 57 5.15 -11.68 -7.60
N SER A 58 5.48 -11.28 -8.82
CA SER A 58 5.31 -12.11 -10.03
C SER A 58 6.10 -13.44 -10.01
N ASN A 59 7.06 -13.59 -9.10
CA ASN A 59 7.78 -14.85 -8.86
C ASN A 59 7.14 -15.75 -7.79
N GLY A 60 5.95 -15.41 -7.31
CA GLY A 60 5.22 -16.17 -6.28
C GLY A 60 5.56 -15.81 -4.84
N GLN A 61 6.49 -14.89 -4.58
CA GLN A 61 6.77 -14.41 -3.22
C GLN A 61 5.61 -13.56 -2.68
N THR A 62 5.37 -13.63 -1.37
CA THR A 62 4.34 -12.84 -0.67
C THR A 62 4.88 -12.04 0.52
N ALA A 63 6.21 -11.96 0.67
CA ALA A 63 6.90 -11.26 1.76
C ALA A 63 6.86 -9.71 1.64
N ARG A 64 5.83 -9.17 0.97
CA ARG A 64 5.59 -7.74 0.79
C ARG A 64 4.26 -7.35 1.38
N THR A 65 4.26 -6.23 2.06
CA THR A 65 3.08 -5.71 2.74
C THR A 65 2.82 -4.29 2.30
N LEU A 66 1.62 -4.04 1.76
CA LEU A 66 1.05 -2.71 1.59
C LEU A 66 0.43 -2.30 2.92
N ILE A 67 0.76 -1.10 3.38
CA ILE A 67 0.46 -0.60 4.71
C ILE A 67 -0.16 0.79 4.58
N VAL A 68 -1.24 1.02 5.29
CA VAL A 68 -1.76 2.36 5.59
C VAL A 68 -1.68 2.56 7.09
N GLN A 69 -0.83 3.50 7.49
CA GLN A 69 -0.59 3.81 8.90
C GLN A 69 -1.74 4.65 9.47
N ALA A 70 -1.92 4.62 10.79
CA ALA A 70 -2.94 5.41 11.49
C ALA A 70 -2.75 6.93 11.39
N ASN A 71 -1.65 7.40 10.79
CA ASN A 71 -1.36 8.80 10.46
C ASN A 71 -1.56 9.13 8.97
N GLY A 72 -2.18 8.22 8.20
CA GLY A 72 -2.48 8.41 6.77
C GLY A 72 -1.31 8.17 5.81
N VAL A 73 -0.13 7.80 6.31
CA VAL A 73 1.01 7.43 5.45
C VAL A 73 0.73 6.08 4.80
N ILE A 74 0.94 6.02 3.48
CA ILE A 74 0.80 4.79 2.68
C ILE A 74 2.20 4.33 2.26
N ARG A 75 2.52 3.06 2.48
CA ARG A 75 3.80 2.48 2.04
C ARG A 75 3.66 1.02 1.67
N ILE A 76 4.55 0.53 0.81
CA ILE A 76 4.79 -0.89 0.60
C ILE A 76 6.22 -1.23 1.03
N ALA A 77 6.43 -2.37 1.68
CA ALA A 77 7.75 -2.78 2.16
C ALA A 77 7.95 -4.29 2.09
N ASN A 78 9.20 -4.71 1.93
CA ASN A 78 9.65 -6.06 2.24
C ASN A 78 9.68 -6.27 3.77
N PHE A 79 9.34 -7.48 4.24
CA PHE A 79 9.33 -7.83 5.67
C PHE A 79 10.29 -9.00 5.96
N GLY A 80 11.58 -8.71 6.10
CA GLY A 80 12.56 -9.64 6.67
C GLY A 80 12.91 -10.87 5.81
N SER A 81 12.51 -10.90 4.54
CA SER A 81 12.85 -11.96 3.57
C SER A 81 13.83 -11.45 2.51
N THR A 82 14.33 -12.33 1.65
CA THR A 82 15.04 -11.92 0.43
C THR A 82 14.05 -11.13 -0.43
N GLY A 83 14.31 -9.84 -0.64
CA GLY A 83 13.46 -9.01 -1.49
C GLY A 83 13.54 -9.44 -2.96
N SER A 84 12.83 -8.71 -3.82
CA SER A 84 12.85 -8.96 -5.27
C SER A 84 12.74 -7.63 -6.02
N SER A 85 13.30 -7.55 -7.21
CA SER A 85 13.10 -6.38 -8.11
C SER A 85 11.89 -6.56 -9.04
N GLN A 86 11.19 -7.68 -8.94
CA GLN A 86 10.07 -8.00 -9.82
C GLN A 86 8.78 -7.28 -9.40
N GLN A 87 7.87 -7.18 -10.38
CA GLN A 87 6.56 -6.57 -10.22
C GLN A 87 5.80 -7.23 -9.07
N CYS A 88 5.18 -6.44 -8.21
CA CYS A 88 4.20 -6.91 -7.25
C CYS A 88 2.91 -6.12 -7.34
N ALA A 89 1.84 -6.72 -6.83
CA ALA A 89 0.56 -6.07 -6.69
C ALA A 89 -0.14 -6.51 -5.40
N GLY A 90 -0.91 -5.62 -4.81
CA GLY A 90 -1.74 -5.91 -3.66
C GLY A 90 -2.69 -4.76 -3.36
N THR A 91 -3.66 -5.04 -2.50
CA THR A 91 -4.68 -4.07 -2.10
C THR A 91 -4.89 -4.11 -0.59
N VAL A 92 -5.32 -3.00 -0.03
CA VAL A 92 -5.85 -2.90 1.33
C VAL A 92 -7.07 -2.00 1.29
N THR A 93 -8.10 -2.38 2.06
CA THR A 93 -9.35 -1.64 2.15
C THR A 93 -9.72 -1.49 3.61
N TYR A 94 -10.20 -0.32 4.01
CA TYR A 94 -10.62 -0.08 5.38
C TYR A 94 -11.79 0.91 5.44
N PRO A 95 -12.63 0.80 6.48
CA PRO A 95 -13.69 1.76 6.73
C PRO A 95 -13.15 3.05 7.36
N ILE A 96 -13.73 4.17 6.95
CA ILE A 96 -13.58 5.49 7.57
C ILE A 96 -14.86 5.80 8.36
N ARG A 97 -14.72 6.48 9.49
CA ARG A 97 -15.84 6.93 10.32
C ARG A 97 -16.34 8.30 9.87
#